data_AF-A0A8S4QB08-F1
#
_entry.id   AF-A0A8S4QB08-F1
#
_cell.length_a   1.000
_cell.length_b   1.000
_cell.length_c   1.000
_cell.angle_alpha   90.00
_cell.angle_beta   90.00
_cell.angle_gamma   90.00
#
_symmetry.space_group_name_H-M   'P 1'
#
loop_
_entity.id
_entity.type
_entity.pdbx_description
1 polymer ?
#
loop_
_entity_poly.entity_id
_entity_poly.type
_entity_poly.pdbx_seq_one_letter_code
_entity_poly.pdbx_strand_id
1 'polypeptide(L)'
;MSAKLHEAQEHCKAADKFLKTSFLKWKPDYDSAADEYSQAAQCYRIARDLQTSKDCYFKASELYKKNRAFFHAAKALENAIIVGKEMTPPDQVLLVFNNNHITVQDGRFSILFIIGTQ
;
A
#
# COMPACT_ATOMS: atom_id res chain seq x y z
N MET A 1 -15.59 -4.74 -19.69
CA MET A 1 -14.61 -4.57 -18.60
C MET A 1 -13.56 -3.58 -19.07
N SER A 2 -13.23 -2.56 -18.27
CA SER A 2 -12.22 -1.55 -18.63
C SER A 2 -10.86 -2.23 -18.83
N ALA A 3 -10.16 -1.97 -19.94
CA ALA A 3 -8.84 -2.52 -20.22
C ALA A 3 -7.85 -2.30 -19.04
N LYS A 4 -8.02 -1.20 -18.30
CA LYS A 4 -7.24 -0.87 -17.11
C LYS A 4 -7.53 -1.74 -15.89
N LEU A 5 -8.75 -2.29 -15.77
CA LEU A 5 -9.02 -3.29 -14.72
C LEU A 5 -8.28 -4.60 -14.98
N HIS A 6 -8.22 -5.02 -16.24
CA HIS A 6 -7.49 -6.24 -16.60
C HIS A 6 -5.98 -6.07 -16.34
N GLU A 7 -5.41 -4.94 -16.77
CA GLU A 7 -4.01 -4.57 -16.48
C GLU A 7 -3.73 -4.54 -14.97
N ALA A 8 -4.62 -3.94 -14.16
CA ALA A 8 -4.50 -3.93 -12.71
C ALA A 8 -4.47 -5.35 -12.10
N GLN A 9 -5.31 -6.25 -12.60
CA GLN A 9 -5.36 -7.64 -12.14
C GLN A 9 -4.09 -8.41 -12.51
N GLU A 10 -3.52 -8.17 -13.69
CA GLU A 10 -2.25 -8.79 -14.10
C GLU A 10 -1.10 -8.32 -13.20
N HIS A 11 -1.04 -7.03 -12.85
CA HIS A 11 -0.09 -6.51 -11.86
C HIS A 11 -0.28 -7.15 -10.47
N CYS A 12 -1.52 -7.34 -10.00
CA CYS A 12 -1.76 -8.05 -8.74
C CYS A 12 -1.24 -9.51 -8.78
N LYS A 13 -1.48 -10.23 -9.89
CA LYS A 13 -0.96 -11.60 -10.06
C LYS A 13 0.57 -11.63 -10.09
N ALA A 14 1.20 -10.66 -10.74
CA ALA A 14 2.65 -10.53 -10.77
C ALA A 14 3.20 -10.29 -9.35
N ALA A 15 2.58 -9.40 -8.58
CA ALA A 15 2.92 -9.15 -7.18
C ALA A 15 2.84 -10.44 -6.33
N ASP A 16 1.77 -11.21 -6.46
CA ASP A 16 1.62 -12.49 -5.75
C ASP A 16 2.68 -13.52 -6.16
N LYS A 17 3.13 -13.49 -7.41
CA LYS A 17 4.24 -14.33 -7.88
C LYS A 17 5.57 -13.94 -7.24
N PHE A 18 5.81 -12.65 -7.02
CA PHE A 18 7.01 -12.17 -6.31
C PHE A 18 7.00 -12.53 -4.82
N LEU A 19 5.81 -12.60 -4.21
CA LEU A 19 5.63 -13.04 -2.83
C LEU A 19 5.74 -14.56 -2.65
N LYS A 20 5.41 -15.34 -3.68
CA LYS A 20 5.57 -16.80 -3.66
C LYS A 20 7.05 -17.18 -3.72
N THR A 21 7.58 -17.65 -2.61
CA THR A 21 8.91 -18.27 -2.54
C THR A 21 8.88 -19.58 -3.31
N SER A 22 9.65 -19.67 -4.39
CA SER A 22 9.91 -20.94 -5.09
C SER A 22 11.04 -21.70 -4.39
N PHE A 23 11.21 -22.98 -4.72
CA PHE A 23 12.28 -23.85 -4.19
C PHE A 23 13.70 -23.25 -4.31
N LEU A 24 13.92 -22.33 -5.25
CA LEU A 24 15.20 -21.62 -5.42
C LEU A 24 15.29 -20.24 -4.74
N LYS A 25 14.19 -19.64 -4.28
CA LYS A 25 14.16 -18.29 -3.67
C LYS A 25 13.84 -18.38 -2.19
N TRP A 26 14.87 -18.24 -1.35
CA TRP A 26 14.78 -18.35 0.10
C TRP A 26 14.21 -17.09 0.76
N LYS A 27 14.10 -15.98 0.02
CA LYS A 27 13.45 -14.74 0.47
C LYS A 27 12.42 -14.28 -0.57
N PRO A 28 11.19 -13.93 -0.16
CA PRO A 28 10.23 -13.24 -1.00
C PRO A 28 10.77 -11.88 -1.45
N ASP A 29 10.42 -11.48 -2.67
CA ASP A 29 10.81 -10.18 -3.22
C ASP A 29 9.77 -9.14 -2.86
N TYR A 30 9.87 -8.60 -1.64
CA TYR A 30 8.89 -7.63 -1.12
C TYR A 30 8.93 -6.30 -1.87
N ASP A 31 10.09 -5.91 -2.39
CA ASP A 31 10.27 -4.65 -3.12
C ASP A 31 9.54 -4.69 -4.47
N SER A 32 9.82 -5.73 -5.28
CA SER A 32 9.17 -5.92 -6.58
C SER A 32 7.67 -6.13 -6.42
N ALA A 33 7.24 -6.91 -5.41
CA ALA A 33 5.82 -7.11 -5.14
C ALA A 33 5.11 -5.79 -4.78
N ALA A 34 5.74 -4.92 -3.99
CA ALA A 34 5.17 -3.64 -3.59
C ALA A 34 5.06 -2.66 -4.77
N ASP A 35 6.03 -2.66 -5.68
CA ASP A 35 5.97 -1.83 -6.89
C ASP A 35 4.81 -2.26 -7.80
N GLU A 36 4.67 -3.56 -8.06
CA GLU A 36 3.57 -4.12 -8.83
C GLU A 36 2.20 -3.79 -8.21
N TYR A 37 2.06 -3.90 -6.88
CA TYR A 37 0.84 -3.47 -6.19
C TYR A 37 0.57 -1.97 -6.33
N SER A 38 1.61 -1.14 -6.37
CA SER A 38 1.50 0.31 -6.58
C SER A 38 1.08 0.65 -8.02
N GLN A 39 1.55 -0.11 -9.03
CA GLN A 39 1.09 0.02 -10.42
C GLN A 39 -0.37 -0.44 -10.56
N ALA A 40 -0.74 -1.56 -9.94
CA ALA A 40 -2.12 -2.04 -9.89
C ALA A 40 -3.05 -0.98 -9.28
N ALA A 41 -2.63 -0.35 -8.18
CA ALA A 41 -3.40 0.71 -7.53
C ALA A 41 -3.67 1.92 -8.45
N GLN A 42 -2.68 2.33 -9.26
CA GLN A 42 -2.86 3.39 -10.25
C GLN A 42 -3.87 2.99 -11.33
N CYS A 43 -3.79 1.75 -11.81
CA CYS A 43 -4.72 1.22 -12.80
C CYS A 43 -6.16 1.14 -12.27
N TYR A 44 -6.35 0.68 -11.03
CA TYR A 44 -7.66 0.70 -10.35
C TYR A 44 -8.20 2.12 -10.18
N ARG A 45 -7.34 3.10 -9.87
CA ARG A 45 -7.73 4.51 -9.79
C ARG A 45 -8.26 5.03 -11.12
N ILE A 46 -7.57 4.73 -12.23
CA ILE A 46 -8.01 5.10 -13.59
C ILE A 46 -9.33 4.42 -13.94
N ALA A 47 -9.51 3.18 -13.50
CA ALA A 47 -10.75 2.42 -13.67
C ALA A 47 -11.91 2.89 -12.75
N ARG A 48 -11.72 3.96 -11.97
CA ARG A 48 -12.67 4.49 -10.98
C ARG A 48 -13.01 3.53 -9.84
N ASP A 49 -12.21 2.48 -9.66
CA ASP A 49 -12.29 1.59 -8.51
C ASP A 49 -11.37 2.08 -7.39
N LEU A 50 -11.83 3.12 -6.70
CA LEU A 50 -11.06 3.79 -5.64
C LEU A 50 -10.88 2.90 -4.40
N GLN A 51 -11.81 1.98 -4.14
CA GLN A 51 -11.75 1.08 -2.98
C GLN A 51 -10.58 0.12 -3.14
N THR A 52 -10.55 -0.59 -4.27
CA THR A 52 -9.49 -1.56 -4.58
C THR A 52 -8.14 -0.86 -4.76
N SER A 53 -8.12 0.34 -5.35
CA SER A 53 -6.91 1.17 -5.45
C SER A 53 -6.30 1.48 -4.08
N LYS A 54 -7.13 1.95 -3.14
CA LYS A 54 -6.72 2.23 -1.76
C LYS A 54 -6.15 0.98 -1.09
N ASP A 55 -6.84 -0.15 -1.19
CA ASP A 55 -6.40 -1.42 -0.58
C ASP A 55 -5.07 -1.92 -1.17
N CYS A 56 -4.86 -1.76 -2.48
CA CYS A 56 -3.58 -2.05 -3.13
C CYS A 56 -2.44 -1.17 -2.61
N TYR A 57 -2.66 0.13 -2.41
CA TYR A 57 -1.64 1.01 -1.82
C TYR A 57 -1.31 0.66 -0.36
N PHE A 58 -2.30 0.24 0.43
CA PHE A 58 -2.04 -0.26 1.79
C PHE A 58 -1.17 -1.52 1.77
N LYS A 59 -1.50 -2.49 0.91
CA LYS A 59 -0.68 -3.70 0.74
C LYS A 59 0.75 -3.37 0.31
N ALA A 60 0.92 -2.47 -0.66
CA ALA A 60 2.24 -2.02 -1.09
C ALA A 60 3.05 -1.41 0.07
N SER A 61 2.41 -0.56 0.89
CA SER A 61 3.06 0.03 2.07
C SER A 61 3.54 -1.01 3.07
N GLU A 62 2.71 -2.02 3.37
CA GLU A 62 3.08 -3.11 4.27
C GLU A 62 4.28 -3.91 3.77
N LEU A 63 4.32 -4.17 2.45
CA LEU A 63 5.43 -4.87 1.81
C LEU A 63 6.72 -4.04 1.83
N TYR A 64 6.65 -2.74 1.55
CA TYR A 64 7.78 -1.83 1.71
C TYR A 64 8.29 -1.76 3.15
N LYS A 65 7.40 -1.77 4.15
CA LYS A 65 7.78 -1.86 5.58
C LYS A 65 8.53 -3.16 5.88
N LYS A 66 8.08 -4.30 5.35
CA LYS A 66 8.78 -5.59 5.48
C LYS A 66 10.17 -5.56 4.85
N ASN A 67 10.34 -4.81 3.76
CA ASN A 67 11.64 -4.60 3.11
C ASN A 67 12.49 -3.50 3.76
N ARG A 68 12.04 -2.87 4.87
CA ARG A 68 12.67 -1.68 5.50
C ARG A 68 12.78 -0.46 4.57
N ALA A 69 12.00 -0.43 3.51
CA ALA A 69 11.91 0.68 2.56
C ALA A 69 10.89 1.74 3.04
N PHE A 70 11.18 2.39 4.18
CA PHE A 70 10.24 3.30 4.84
C PHE A 70 9.80 4.50 3.99
N PHE A 71 10.69 5.00 3.13
CA PHE A 71 10.37 6.11 2.22
C PHE A 71 9.29 5.72 1.20
N HIS A 72 9.44 4.54 0.58
CA HIS A 72 8.46 4.00 -0.36
C HIS A 72 7.14 3.64 0.36
N ALA A 73 7.23 3.12 1.58
CA ALA A 73 6.06 2.85 2.40
C ALA A 73 5.23 4.11 2.70
N ALA A 74 5.91 5.22 3.07
CA ALA A 74 5.27 6.51 3.29
C ALA A 74 4.61 7.03 2.01
N LYS A 75 5.32 6.99 0.89
CA LYS A 75 4.78 7.42 -0.42
C LYS A 75 3.53 6.62 -0.83
N ALA A 76 3.53 5.31 -0.61
CA ALA A 76 2.37 4.47 -0.89
C ALA A 76 1.16 4.88 -0.03
N LEU A 77 1.37 5.23 1.24
CA LEU A 77 0.31 5.72 2.12
C LEU A 77 -0.20 7.09 1.74
N GLU A 78 0.68 8.00 1.33
CA GLU A 78 0.27 9.30 0.79
C GLU A 78 -0.67 9.13 -0.41
N ASN A 79 -0.35 8.20 -1.31
CA ASN A 79 -1.24 7.85 -2.42
C ASN A 79 -2.57 7.25 -1.94
N ALA A 80 -2.56 6.37 -0.93
CA ALA A 80 -3.79 5.83 -0.33
C ALA A 80 -4.66 6.94 0.30
N ILE A 81 -4.04 7.95 0.91
CA ILE A 81 -4.73 9.13 1.47
C ILE A 81 -5.40 9.93 0.35
N ILE A 82 -4.67 10.20 -0.74
CA ILE A 82 -5.22 10.94 -1.89
C ILE A 82 -6.45 10.23 -2.44
N VAL A 83 -6.35 8.92 -2.68
CA VAL A 83 -7.48 8.10 -3.15
C VAL A 83 -8.62 8.07 -2.12
N GLY A 84 -8.30 7.96 -0.83
CA GLY A 84 -9.30 7.97 0.24
C GLY A 84 -10.08 9.29 0.35
N LYS A 85 -9.42 10.43 0.11
CA LYS A 85 -10.05 11.76 0.05
C LYS A 85 -11.01 11.89 -1.12
N GLU A 86 -10.76 11.21 -2.23
CA GLU A 86 -11.69 11.16 -3.36
C GLU A 86 -12.93 10.30 -3.05
N MET A 87 -12.87 9.45 -2.02
CA MET A 87 -13.88 8.44 -1.71
C MET A 87 -14.82 8.81 -0.55
N THR A 88 -14.39 9.67 0.37
CA THR A 88 -15.13 10.02 1.59
C THR A 88 -14.76 11.43 2.04
N PRO A 89 -15.65 12.18 2.72
CA PRO A 89 -15.29 13.45 3.36
C PRO A 89 -14.04 13.30 4.26
N PRO A 90 -13.20 14.36 4.32
CA PRO A 90 -11.86 14.31 4.90
C PRO A 90 -11.79 13.88 6.37
N ASP A 91 -12.89 14.03 7.12
CA ASP A 91 -12.96 13.75 8.56
C ASP A 91 -12.86 12.25 8.90
N GLN A 92 -13.39 11.38 8.04
CA GLN A 92 -13.33 9.93 8.25
C GLN A 92 -12.00 9.32 7.79
N VAL A 93 -11.30 10.00 6.88
CA VAL A 93 -10.01 9.55 6.36
C VAL A 93 -9.00 9.49 7.51
N LEU A 94 -8.93 10.54 8.36
CA LEU A 94 -8.05 10.59 9.54
C LEU A 94 -8.32 9.48 10.57
N LEU A 95 -9.58 9.12 10.82
CA LEU A 95 -9.95 8.09 11.81
C LEU A 95 -9.46 6.69 11.41
N VAL A 96 -9.50 6.35 10.11
CA VAL A 96 -8.99 5.06 9.61
C VAL A 96 -7.47 4.96 9.79
N PHE A 97 -6.73 6.06 9.69
CA PHE A 97 -5.28 6.07 9.94
C PHE A 97 -4.94 5.97 11.42
N ASN A 98 -5.76 6.58 12.29
CA ASN A 98 -5.54 6.53 13.73
C ASN A 98 -5.73 5.11 14.30
N ASN A 99 -6.63 4.32 13.72
CA ASN A 99 -6.86 2.93 14.11
C ASN A 99 -5.80 1.94 13.56
N ASN A 100 -5.02 2.32 12.53
CA ASN A 100 -4.01 1.45 11.90
C ASN A 100 -2.55 1.96 12.02
N HIS A 101 -2.26 2.79 13.03
CA HIS A 101 -0.91 3.10 13.51
C HIS A 101 0.06 3.69 12.48
N ILE A 102 -0.29 4.85 11.90
CA ILE A 102 0.70 5.73 11.25
C ILE A 102 0.35 7.18 11.56
N THR A 103 0.76 7.65 12.74
CA THR A 103 0.66 9.06 13.11
C THR A 103 1.77 9.83 12.39
N VAL A 104 1.44 10.51 11.29
CA VAL A 104 2.27 11.57 10.72
C VAL A 104 2.03 12.81 11.57
N GLN A 105 2.96 13.11 12.50
CA GLN A 105 3.05 14.42 13.13
C GLN A 105 4.34 15.09 12.67
N ASP A 106 4.18 16.20 11.94
CA ASP A 106 5.13 17.31 11.80
C ASP A 106 6.55 17.01 11.29
N GLY A 107 6.65 16.36 10.12
CA GLY A 107 7.85 16.47 9.27
C GLY A 107 9.16 15.95 9.88
N ARG A 108 9.12 15.29 11.03
CA ARG A 108 10.27 14.62 11.66
C ARG A 108 9.91 13.19 11.97
N PHE A 109 10.36 12.30 11.10
CA PHE A 109 10.29 10.85 11.23
C PHE A 109 10.79 10.40 12.62
N SER A 110 9.88 10.12 13.54
CA SER A 110 10.21 9.47 14.81
C SER A 110 9.36 8.21 14.94
N ILE A 111 10.02 7.06 14.82
CA ILE A 111 9.43 5.74 15.06
C ILE A 111 9.27 5.61 16.58
N LEU A 112 8.06 5.87 17.08
CA LEU A 112 7.74 5.57 18.47
C LEU A 112 7.52 4.06 18.58
N PHE A 113 8.57 3.38 19.06
CA PHE A 113 8.52 2.05 19.62
C PHE A 113 7.42 2.03 20.69
N ILE A 114 6.32 1.30 20.47
CA ILE A 114 5.43 0.96 21.58
C ILE A 114 6.05 -0.23 22.30
N ILE A 115 6.80 0.13 23.34
CA ILE A 115 6.87 -0.66 24.56
C ILE A 115 5.47 -0.68 25.22
N GLY A 116 4.91 -1.88 25.36
CA GLY A 116 4.10 -2.33 26.49
C GLY A 116 2.78 -1.64 26.83
N THR A 117 1.67 -2.40 26.73
CA THR A 117 0.52 -2.52 27.67
C THR A 117 -0.52 -3.39 26.96
N GLN A 118 -0.93 -4.58 27.38
CA GLN A 118 -0.79 -5.37 28.61
C GLN A 118 -0.06 -6.70 28.36
#